data_AF-A0A535ZW22-F1
#
_entry.id   AF-A0A535ZW22-F1
#
_cell.length_a   1.000
_cell.length_b   1.000
_cell.length_c   1.000
_cell.angle_alpha   90.00
_cell.angle_beta   90.00
_cell.angle_gamma   90.00
#
_symmetry.space_group_name_H-M   'P 1'
#
loop_
_entity.id
_entity.type
_entity.pdbx_description
1 polymer ?
#
loop_
_entity_poly.entity_id
_entity_poly.type
_entity_poly.pdbx_seq_one_letter_code
_entity_poly.pdbx_strand_id
1 'polypeptide(L)'
;MARSATRRFLASIGLPDHDLGELPDSGKRFPDGAHYRVEIPSTEGPLALEAVLDEAERRGVPVVRVSQGSGVFMHTDEELDEMARLGAKAGVEVSLFARPNAGWDISAMARAPVGPLVAPAAR
;
A
#
# COMPACT_ATOMS: atom_id res chain seq x y z
N MET A 1 -36.64 15.54 -7.22
CA MET A 1 -35.73 15.50 -8.39
C MET A 1 -35.80 14.11 -9.01
N ALA A 2 -35.99 14.00 -10.32
CA ALA A 2 -36.09 12.70 -10.99
C ALA A 2 -34.75 11.94 -10.91
N ARG A 3 -34.75 10.72 -10.36
CA ARG A 3 -33.55 9.84 -10.32
C ARG A 3 -33.02 9.64 -11.75
N SER A 4 -31.69 9.61 -11.97
CA SER A 4 -31.14 9.40 -13.31
C SER A 4 -31.45 7.99 -13.84
N ALA A 5 -31.33 7.78 -15.16
CA ALA A 5 -31.51 6.46 -15.75
C ALA A 5 -30.54 5.42 -15.15
N THR A 6 -29.28 5.81 -14.91
CA THR A 6 -28.27 4.97 -14.24
C THR A 6 -28.70 4.55 -12.84
N ARG A 7 -29.22 5.48 -12.03
CA ARG A 7 -29.69 5.18 -10.67
C ARG A 7 -30.86 4.20 -10.66
N ARG A 8 -31.81 4.35 -11.60
CA ARG A 8 -32.90 3.39 -11.76
C ARG A 8 -32.42 2.00 -12.18
N PHE A 9 -31.44 1.94 -13.09
CA PHE A 9 -30.85 0.68 -13.51
C PHE A 9 -30.16 -0.04 -12.35
N LEU A 10 -29.31 0.66 -11.58
CA LEU A 10 -28.66 0.11 -10.39
C LEU A 10 -29.68 -0.45 -9.39
N ALA A 11 -30.72 0.32 -9.08
CA ALA A 11 -31.81 -0.14 -8.21
C ALA A 11 -32.54 -1.37 -8.78
N SER A 12 -32.75 -1.45 -10.10
CA SER A 12 -33.43 -2.58 -10.74
C SER A 12 -32.66 -3.89 -10.66
N ILE A 13 -31.34 -3.84 -10.46
CA ILE A 13 -30.47 -5.01 -10.26
C ILE A 13 -30.10 -5.22 -8.78
N GLY A 14 -30.77 -4.52 -7.85
CA GLY A 14 -30.56 -4.67 -6.42
C GLY A 14 -29.33 -3.94 -5.87
N LEU A 15 -28.71 -3.04 -6.64
CA LEU A 15 -27.61 -2.20 -6.17
C LEU A 15 -28.13 -0.84 -5.62
N PRO A 16 -27.40 -0.21 -4.68
CA PRO A 16 -27.73 1.12 -4.19
C PRO A 16 -27.74 2.16 -5.31
N ASP A 17 -28.71 3.07 -5.27
CA ASP A 17 -28.82 4.17 -6.25
C ASP A 17 -28.15 5.47 -5.78
N HIS A 18 -27.46 5.40 -4.65
CA HIS A 18 -26.69 6.44 -3.98
C HIS A 18 -25.72 5.79 -2.98
N ASP A 19 -24.77 6.56 -2.47
CA ASP A 19 -23.90 6.12 -1.37
C ASP A 19 -24.74 5.98 -0.10
N LEU A 20 -24.71 4.79 0.51
CA LEU A 20 -25.50 4.51 1.70
C LEU A 20 -24.80 5.09 2.94
N GLY A 21 -25.05 6.36 3.25
CA GLY A 21 -24.55 7.03 4.45
C GLY A 21 -25.22 6.58 5.75
N GLU A 22 -26.26 5.76 5.66
CA GLU A 22 -27.10 5.27 6.75
C GLU A 22 -26.89 3.79 7.08
N LEU A 23 -25.80 3.21 6.56
CA LEU A 23 -25.35 1.88 6.99
C LEU A 23 -24.93 1.91 8.46
N PRO A 24 -25.19 0.82 9.22
CA PRO A 24 -24.72 0.73 10.60
C PRO A 24 -23.20 0.70 10.63
N ASP A 25 -22.63 1.32 11.67
CA ASP A 25 -21.20 1.20 11.95
C ASP A 25 -20.81 -0.27 12.10
N SER A 26 -19.68 -0.65 11.50
CA SER A 26 -19.08 -1.96 11.76
C SER A 26 -18.79 -2.08 13.26
N GLY A 27 -19.17 -3.20 13.88
CA GLY A 27 -18.79 -3.53 15.26
C GLY A 27 -17.37 -4.09 15.39
N LYS A 28 -16.66 -4.34 14.28
CA LYS A 28 -15.32 -4.94 14.29
C LYS A 28 -14.26 -3.90 14.66
N ARG A 29 -13.28 -4.29 15.45
CA ARG A 29 -12.14 -3.48 15.87
C ARG A 29 -10.84 -4.28 15.79
N PHE A 30 -9.72 -3.58 15.70
CA PHE A 30 -8.41 -4.15 15.99
C PHE A 30 -8.29 -4.46 17.50
N PRO A 31 -7.30 -5.28 17.93
CA PRO A 31 -7.11 -5.62 19.34
C PRO A 31 -6.88 -4.41 20.26
N ASP A 32 -6.37 -3.31 19.71
CA ASP A 32 -6.17 -2.02 20.38
C ASP A 32 -7.44 -1.14 20.40
N GLY A 33 -8.55 -1.62 19.85
CA GLY A 33 -9.82 -0.89 19.77
C GLY A 33 -9.95 0.04 18.56
N ALA A 34 -8.96 0.12 17.67
CA ALA A 34 -9.06 0.96 16.48
C ALA A 34 -10.11 0.43 15.49
N HIS A 35 -10.80 1.34 14.81
CA HIS A 35 -11.75 0.99 13.73
C HIS A 35 -11.06 0.78 12.38
N TYR A 36 -9.98 1.51 12.14
CA TYR A 36 -9.21 1.49 10.90
C TYR A 36 -7.74 1.76 11.21
N ARG A 37 -6.89 1.49 10.22
CA ARG A 37 -5.44 1.72 10.23
C ARG A 37 -5.07 2.39 8.91
N VAL A 38 -4.07 3.27 8.93
CA VAL A 38 -3.58 3.96 7.74
C VAL A 38 -2.28 3.30 7.29
N GLU A 39 -2.27 2.85 6.03
CA GLU A 39 -1.07 2.40 5.33
C GLU A 39 -0.76 3.37 4.19
N ILE A 40 0.52 3.70 4.01
CA ILE A 40 1.01 4.39 2.81
C ILE A 40 1.76 3.38 1.94
N PRO A 41 1.14 2.92 0.82
CA PRO A 41 1.78 1.96 -0.07
C PRO A 41 2.80 2.64 -0.98
N SER A 42 3.67 1.82 -1.58
CA SER A 42 4.72 2.25 -2.52
C SER A 42 5.69 3.29 -1.93
N THR A 43 6.11 3.06 -0.69
CA THR A 43 7.22 3.76 -0.06
C THR A 43 8.52 3.08 -0.48
N GLU A 44 9.11 3.56 -1.57
CA GLU A 44 10.14 2.83 -2.34
C GLU A 44 11.58 2.93 -1.80
N GLY A 45 11.80 3.34 -0.54
CA GLY A 45 13.14 3.36 0.05
C GLY A 45 13.26 4.25 1.29
N PRO A 46 14.46 4.38 1.88
CA PRO A 46 14.69 5.14 3.11
C PRO A 46 14.23 6.59 3.06
N LEU A 47 14.60 7.32 2.00
CA LEU A 47 14.24 8.74 1.84
C LEU A 47 12.73 8.94 1.70
N ALA A 48 12.05 8.03 0.98
CA ALA A 48 10.61 8.06 0.85
C ALA A 48 9.93 7.76 2.19
N LEU A 49 10.48 6.82 2.96
CA LEU A 49 9.97 6.48 4.29
C LEU A 49 10.11 7.66 5.25
N GLU A 50 11.29 8.30 5.31
CA GLU A 50 11.50 9.49 6.12
C GLU A 50 10.50 10.60 5.77
N ALA A 51 10.31 10.90 4.48
CA ALA A 51 9.34 11.90 4.03
C ALA A 51 7.89 11.54 4.41
N VAL A 52 7.51 10.26 4.35
CA VAL A 52 6.19 9.79 4.79
C VAL A 52 6.01 9.99 6.30
N LEU A 53 7.02 9.63 7.09
CA LEU A 53 6.97 9.76 8.56
C LEU A 53 6.89 11.23 8.98
N ASP A 54 7.73 12.10 8.42
CA ASP A 54 7.74 13.54 8.69
C ASP A 54 6.39 14.17 8.35
N GLU A 55 5.83 13.82 7.19
CA GLU A 55 4.55 14.38 6.75
C GLU A 55 3.37 13.83 7.57
N ALA A 56 3.42 12.55 7.95
CA ALA A 56 2.43 11.94 8.82
C ALA A 56 2.41 12.62 10.20
N GLU A 57 3.58 12.87 10.79
CA GLU A 57 3.73 13.62 12.03
C GLU A 57 3.17 15.04 11.89
N ARG A 58 3.60 15.77 10.84
CA ARG A 58 3.16 17.15 10.60
C ARG A 58 1.65 17.28 10.45
N ARG A 59 0.99 16.28 9.86
CA ARG A 59 -0.47 16.24 9.65
C ARG A 59 -1.25 15.58 10.78
N GLY A 60 -0.58 14.97 11.76
CA GLY A 60 -1.23 14.17 12.80
C GLY A 60 -1.96 12.94 12.24
N VAL A 61 -1.44 12.36 11.15
CA VAL A 61 -2.01 11.15 10.54
C VAL A 61 -1.32 9.92 11.15
N PRO A 62 -2.06 9.00 11.81
CA PRO A 62 -1.47 7.83 12.43
C PRO A 62 -1.20 6.73 11.38
N VAL A 63 -0.15 6.91 10.58
CA VAL A 63 0.39 5.87 9.71
C VAL A 63 0.95 4.77 10.61
N VAL A 64 0.44 3.55 10.46
CA VAL A 64 0.89 2.39 11.25
C VAL A 64 1.68 1.40 10.42
N ARG A 65 1.68 1.57 9.09
CA ARG A 65 2.33 0.68 8.15
C ARG A 65 2.71 1.41 6.87
N VAL A 66 3.83 0.98 6.29
CA VAL A 66 4.20 1.30 4.91
C VAL A 66 4.45 0.00 4.15
N SER A 67 4.34 0.06 2.83
CA SER A 67 4.76 -1.05 1.98
C SER A 67 5.60 -0.60 0.80
N GLN A 68 6.53 -1.46 0.39
CA GLN A 68 7.45 -1.21 -0.73
C GLN A 68 7.09 -2.14 -1.90
N GLY A 69 6.73 -1.56 -3.05
CA GLY A 69 6.13 -2.31 -4.16
C GLY A 69 7.12 -2.85 -5.18
N SER A 70 8.25 -2.17 -5.39
CA SER A 70 9.24 -2.55 -6.43
C SER A 70 10.04 -3.80 -6.08
N GLY A 71 9.97 -4.29 -4.85
CA GLY A 71 10.58 -5.52 -4.39
C GLY A 71 11.85 -5.31 -3.59
N VAL A 72 11.99 -6.07 -2.51
CA VAL A 72 13.11 -5.96 -1.54
C VAL A 72 14.48 -6.16 -2.16
N PHE A 73 14.56 -6.96 -3.25
CA PHE A 73 15.80 -7.25 -3.95
C PHE A 73 16.33 -6.07 -4.78
N MET A 74 15.59 -4.96 -4.86
CA MET A 74 16.06 -3.71 -5.45
C MET A 74 16.80 -2.81 -4.46
N HIS A 75 16.86 -3.21 -3.18
CA HIS A 75 17.52 -2.47 -2.12
C HIS A 75 18.85 -3.07 -1.73
N THR A 76 19.77 -2.22 -1.28
CA THR A 76 20.99 -2.68 -0.60
C THR A 76 20.66 -3.10 0.83
N ASP A 77 21.52 -3.93 1.44
CA ASP A 77 21.37 -4.28 2.87
C ASP A 77 21.35 -3.03 3.76
N GLU A 78 22.14 -2.01 3.44
CA GLU A 78 22.17 -0.73 4.16
C GLU A 78 20.83 0.02 4.07
N GLU A 79 20.20 0.05 2.89
CA GLU A 79 18.87 0.64 2.73
C GLU A 79 17.81 -0.13 3.53
N LEU A 80 17.90 -1.47 3.57
CA LEU A 80 16.99 -2.32 4.33
C LEU A 80 17.14 -2.10 5.85
N ASP A 81 18.37 -2.04 6.34
CA ASP A 81 18.68 -1.75 7.74
C ASP A 81 18.17 -0.36 8.15
N GLU A 82 18.35 0.64 7.30
CA GLU A 82 17.86 1.98 7.56
C GLU A 82 16.33 2.04 7.58
N MET A 83 15.66 1.40 6.62
CA MET A 83 14.19 1.31 6.62
C MET A 83 13.68 0.61 7.88
N ALA A 84 14.31 -0.49 8.30
CA ALA A 84 13.95 -1.20 9.52
C ALA A 84 14.14 -0.32 10.77
N ARG A 85 15.24 0.44 10.83
CA ARG A 85 15.54 1.39 11.92
C ARG A 85 14.52 2.53 11.98
N LEU A 86 14.18 3.14 10.84
CA LEU A 86 13.17 4.19 10.74
C LEU A 86 11.80 3.69 11.18
N GLY A 87 11.37 2.53 10.68
CA GLY A 87 10.11 1.91 11.06
C GLY A 87 10.03 1.60 12.56
N ALA A 88 11.07 0.98 13.11
CA ALA A 88 11.15 0.68 14.54
C ALA A 88 11.11 1.93 15.41
N LYS A 89 11.83 2.99 15.02
CA LYS A 89 11.83 4.28 15.73
C LYS A 89 10.45 4.94 15.72
N ALA A 90 9.74 4.87 14.60
CA ALA A 90 8.42 5.47 14.45
C ALA A 90 7.26 4.59 14.95
N GLY A 91 7.52 3.33 15.30
CA GLY A 91 6.46 2.36 15.60
C GLY A 91 5.60 1.99 14.39
N VAL A 92 6.18 2.07 13.19
CA VAL A 92 5.53 1.81 11.91
C VAL A 92 6.03 0.48 11.34
N GLU A 93 5.09 -0.40 10.96
CA GLU A 93 5.43 -1.64 10.27
C GLU A 93 5.97 -1.36 8.86
N VAL A 94 7.12 -1.96 8.52
CA VAL A 94 7.69 -1.89 7.18
C VAL A 94 7.44 -3.23 6.47
N SER A 95 6.57 -3.21 5.47
CA SER A 95 6.22 -4.40 4.69
C SER A 95 6.93 -4.43 3.34
N LEU A 96 7.89 -5.34 3.21
CA LEU A 96 8.71 -5.47 2.01
C LEU A 96 8.24 -6.66 1.17
N PHE A 97 8.09 -6.44 -0.13
CA PHE A 97 7.69 -7.50 -1.04
C PHE A 97 8.92 -8.30 -1.48
N ALA A 98 9.04 -9.54 -1.03
CA ALA A 98 10.11 -10.44 -1.45
C ALA A 98 9.89 -10.94 -2.88
N ARG A 99 10.18 -10.08 -3.87
CA ARG A 99 10.08 -10.43 -5.29
C ARG A 99 11.38 -10.12 -6.04
N PRO A 100 11.94 -11.09 -6.78
CA PRO A 100 13.08 -10.86 -7.67
C PRO A 100 12.61 -10.10 -8.91
N ASN A 101 12.38 -8.80 -8.77
CA ASN A 101 11.82 -7.95 -9.82
C ASN A 101 12.91 -7.40 -10.77
N ALA A 102 14.20 -7.63 -10.53
CA ALA A 102 15.27 -7.18 -11.43
C ALA A 102 15.39 -8.05 -12.70
N GLY A 103 14.34 -8.05 -13.55
CA GLY A 103 14.30 -8.83 -14.79
C GLY A 103 15.26 -8.35 -15.88
N TRP A 104 15.96 -7.23 -15.65
CA TRP A 104 17.06 -6.69 -16.48
C TRP A 104 18.46 -7.07 -15.95
N ASP A 105 18.56 -7.73 -14.81
CA ASP A 105 19.83 -8.11 -14.20
C ASP A 105 20.27 -9.52 -14.68
N ILE A 106 21.43 -10.02 -14.25
CA ILE A 106 21.97 -11.35 -14.63
C ILE A 106 21.38 -12.51 -13.81
N SER A 107 20.28 -12.27 -13.11
CA SER A 107 19.67 -13.25 -12.21
C SER A 107 19.06 -14.44 -12.98
N ALA A 108 18.89 -15.58 -12.30
CA ALA A 108 18.15 -16.71 -12.87
C ALA A 108 16.71 -16.33 -13.25
N MET A 109 16.11 -15.35 -12.55
CA MET A 109 14.78 -14.83 -12.85
C MET A 109 14.75 -14.06 -14.19
N ALA A 110 15.77 -13.27 -14.49
CA ALA A 110 15.89 -12.57 -15.78
C ALA A 110 16.03 -13.54 -16.97
N ARG A 111 16.56 -14.74 -16.76
CA ARG A 111 16.68 -15.80 -17.78
C ARG A 111 15.46 -16.70 -17.88
N ALA A 112 14.51 -16.61 -16.95
CA ALA A 112 13.31 -17.43 -16.96
C ALA A 112 12.28 -16.89 -17.98
N PRO A 113 11.45 -17.73 -18.61
CA PRO A 113 10.40 -17.28 -19.52
C PRO A 113 9.42 -16.27 -18.92
N VAL A 114 9.21 -16.33 -17.59
CA VAL A 114 8.37 -15.39 -16.84
C VAL A 114 9.09 -14.08 -16.48
N GLY A 115 10.42 -14.04 -16.57
CA GLY A 115 11.25 -12.89 -16.20
C GLY A 115 10.80 -11.58 -16.85
N PRO A 116 10.61 -11.52 -18.18
CA PRO A 116 10.13 -10.31 -18.87
C PRO A 116 8.72 -9.83 -18.45
N LEU A 117 7.87 -10.72 -17.91
CA LEU A 117 6.51 -10.39 -17.47
C LEU A 117 6.47 -9.78 -16.06
N VAL A 118 7.47 -10.07 -15.23
CA VAL A 118 7.57 -9.58 -13.84
C VAL A 118 8.64 -8.51 -13.66
N ALA A 119 9.44 -8.24 -14.69
CA ALA A 119 10.33 -7.09 -14.76
C ALA A 119 9.49 -5.79 -14.75
N PRO A 120 9.70 -4.87 -13.80
CA PRO A 120 9.13 -3.54 -13.87
C PRO A 120 9.49 -2.90 -15.21
N ALA A 121 8.49 -2.59 -16.02
CA ALA A 121 8.69 -1.73 -17.18
C ALA A 121 8.82 -0.28 -16.71
N ALA A 122 9.96 0.07 -16.09
CA ALA A 122 10.30 1.47 -15.89
C ALA A 122 10.87 2.01 -17.21
N ARG A 123 10.18 2.99 -17.81
CA ARG A 123 10.69 3.80 -18.93
C ARG A 123 11.37 5.05 -18.39
#